data_AF-A0AAP5ID05-F1
#
_entry.id   AF-A0AAP5ID05-F1
#
_cell.length_a   1.000
_cell.length_b   1.000
_cell.length_c   1.000
_cell.angle_alpha   90.00
_cell.angle_beta   90.00
_cell.angle_gamma   90.00
#
_symmetry.space_group_name_H-M   'P 1'
#
loop_
_entity.id
_entity.type
_entity.pdbx_description
1 polymer ?
#
loop_
_entity_poly.entity_id
_entity_poly.type
_entity_poly.pdbx_seq_one_letter_code
_entity_poly.pdbx_strand_id
1 'polypeptide(L)'
;MLKRDIQGKFALKDDDYRQVRSLRVTDETWKALGIAAECFGMSRADYLEQMIRGNASPSITWKKESINQAKTTVVQLANTPPTVARLETIRDQVLLQLKLGKQAPGYKAALKALNYFITALTS
;
A
#
# COMPACT_ATOMS: atom_id res chain seq x y z
N MET A 1 40.76 29.40 -10.95
CA MET A 1 40.83 28.46 -12.08
C MET A 1 40.77 27.05 -11.50
N LEU A 2 39.59 26.40 -11.51
CA LEU A 2 39.44 25.05 -10.94
C LEU A 2 40.08 24.04 -11.89
N LYS A 3 41.01 23.23 -11.37
CA LYS A 3 41.73 22.20 -12.13
C LYS A 3 40.74 21.17 -12.66
N ARG A 4 40.81 20.88 -13.96
CA ARG A 4 40.02 19.81 -14.60
C ARG A 4 40.54 18.46 -14.13
N ASP A 5 39.63 17.57 -13.79
CA ASP A 5 39.94 16.18 -13.48
C ASP A 5 40.43 15.46 -14.75
N ILE A 6 41.51 14.69 -14.62
CA ILE A 6 42.42 14.24 -15.68
C ILE A 6 41.86 13.09 -16.54
N GLN A 7 40.53 12.90 -16.58
CA GLN A 7 39.94 11.73 -17.24
C GLN A 7 38.69 12.00 -18.08
N GLY A 8 38.43 13.26 -18.47
CA GLY A 8 37.27 13.58 -19.32
C GLY A 8 35.93 13.21 -18.68
N LYS A 9 35.90 13.07 -17.34
CA LYS A 9 34.69 12.83 -16.55
C LYS A 9 34.18 14.18 -16.04
N PHE A 10 32.86 14.37 -16.06
CA PHE A 10 32.24 15.53 -15.45
C PHE A 10 32.54 15.52 -13.94
N ALA A 11 32.97 16.65 -13.40
CA ALA A 11 33.13 16.82 -11.96
C ALA A 11 31.81 16.48 -11.24
N LEU A 12 31.89 15.72 -10.14
CA LEU A 12 30.74 15.47 -9.27
C LEU A 12 30.16 16.83 -8.83
N LYS A 13 28.89 17.07 -9.15
CA LYS A 13 28.17 18.30 -8.77
C LYS A 13 27.80 18.34 -7.28
N ASP A 14 27.88 17.20 -6.61
CA ASP A 14 27.44 16.99 -5.23
C ASP A 14 28.24 15.79 -4.67
N ASP A 15 28.74 15.89 -3.44
CA ASP A 15 29.52 14.82 -2.77
C ASP A 15 28.58 13.77 -2.12
N ASP A 16 27.28 14.09 -2.06
CA ASP A 16 26.26 13.24 -1.47
C ASP A 16 25.61 12.33 -2.53
N TYR A 17 25.85 11.02 -2.42
CA TYR A 17 25.26 10.04 -3.33
C TYR A 17 23.74 9.99 -3.14
N ARG A 18 22.99 10.58 -4.07
CA ARG A 18 21.52 10.44 -4.10
C ARG A 18 21.15 8.97 -4.29
N GLN A 19 20.50 8.38 -3.29
CA GLN A 19 19.93 7.04 -3.43
C GLN A 19 18.72 7.08 -4.36
N VAL A 20 18.93 6.74 -5.64
CA VAL A 20 17.86 6.60 -6.62
C VAL A 20 17.46 5.13 -6.71
N ARG A 21 16.15 4.87 -6.64
CA ARG A 21 15.58 3.54 -6.87
C ARG A 21 14.75 3.59 -8.15
N SER A 22 14.80 2.53 -8.94
CA SER A 22 13.93 2.35 -10.11
C SER A 22 12.92 1.25 -9.86
N LEU A 23 11.71 1.45 -10.34
CA LEU A 23 10.62 0.48 -10.27
C LEU A 23 10.08 0.28 -11.68
N ARG A 24 9.91 -0.98 -12.09
CA ARG A 24 9.25 -1.32 -13.36
C ARG A 24 7.80 -1.68 -13.06
N VAL A 25 6.88 -1.03 -13.75
CA VAL A 25 5.45 -1.25 -13.65
C VAL A 25 4.84 -1.31 -15.05
N THR A 26 3.63 -1.84 -15.17
CA THR A 26 2.87 -1.76 -16.42
C THR A 26 2.39 -0.32 -16.65
N ASP A 27 2.12 0.04 -17.91
CA ASP A 27 1.66 1.38 -18.27
C ASP A 27 0.36 1.77 -17.55
N GLU A 28 -0.58 0.83 -17.42
CA GLU A 28 -1.82 1.02 -16.67
C GLU A 28 -1.55 1.34 -15.19
N THR A 29 -0.62 0.63 -14.57
CA THR A 29 -0.22 0.88 -13.17
C THR A 29 0.45 2.25 -13.04
N TRP A 30 1.30 2.62 -14.00
CA TRP A 30 1.97 3.92 -14.02
C TRP A 30 0.98 5.08 -14.16
N LYS A 31 -0.06 4.91 -14.98
CA LYS A 31 -1.14 5.88 -15.15
C LYS A 31 -1.98 6.02 -13.87
N ALA A 32 -2.36 4.90 -13.26
CA ALA A 32 -3.10 4.90 -12.00
C ALA A 32 -2.31 5.58 -10.86
N LEU A 33 -0.99 5.34 -10.78
CA LEU A 33 -0.09 6.04 -9.86
C LEU A 33 -0.07 7.56 -10.08
N GLY A 34 -0.08 7.99 -11.35
CA GLY A 34 -0.18 9.41 -11.70
C GLY A 34 -1.45 10.06 -11.18
N ILE A 35 -2.61 9.45 -11.48
CA ILE A 35 -3.92 9.93 -11.04
C ILE A 35 -3.99 10.01 -9.52
N ALA A 36 -3.54 8.96 -8.82
CA ALA A 36 -3.53 8.94 -7.37
C ALA A 36 -2.66 10.06 -6.79
N ALA A 37 -1.43 10.23 -7.28
CA ALA A 37 -0.52 11.27 -6.81
C ALA A 37 -1.10 12.69 -7.04
N GLU A 38 -1.75 12.92 -8.18
CA GLU A 38 -2.43 14.18 -8.51
C GLU A 38 -3.59 14.47 -7.54
N CYS A 39 -4.37 13.46 -7.16
CA CYS A 39 -5.43 13.61 -6.15
C CYS A 39 -4.90 14.07 -4.79
N PHE A 40 -3.64 13.77 -4.46
CA PHE A 40 -2.98 14.21 -3.24
C PHE A 40 -2.14 15.49 -3.44
N GLY A 41 -2.10 16.06 -4.64
CA GLY A 41 -1.27 17.22 -4.95
C GLY A 41 0.24 16.96 -4.82
N MET A 42 0.68 15.72 -4.98
CA MET A 42 2.06 15.28 -4.81
C MET A 42 2.68 14.83 -6.13
N SER A 43 4.01 14.79 -6.21
CA SER A 43 4.67 14.12 -7.31
C SER A 43 4.48 12.60 -7.19
N ARG A 44 4.50 11.89 -8.33
CA ARG A 44 4.48 10.42 -8.35
C ARG A 44 5.55 9.80 -7.45
N ALA A 45 6.73 10.41 -7.38
CA ALA A 45 7.85 9.94 -6.56
C ALA A 45 7.55 10.13 -5.06
N ASP A 46 7.06 11.30 -4.66
CA ASP A 46 6.74 11.60 -3.26
C ASP A 46 5.58 10.74 -2.76
N TYR A 47 4.58 10.52 -3.63
CA TYR A 47 3.47 9.62 -3.33
C TYR A 47 3.94 8.19 -3.09
N LEU A 48 4.83 7.67 -3.95
CA LEU A 48 5.45 6.35 -3.77
C LEU A 48 6.27 6.27 -2.48
N GLU A 49 7.04 7.32 -2.17
CA GLU A 49 7.84 7.37 -0.95
C GLU A 49 6.96 7.39 0.31
N GLN A 50 5.88 8.18 0.31
CA GLN A 50 4.91 8.22 1.39
C GLN A 50 4.21 6.86 1.57
N MET A 51 3.80 6.21 0.47
CA MET A 51 3.22 4.87 0.52
C MET A 51 4.20 3.84 1.11
N ILE A 52 5.47 3.86 0.70
CA ILE A 52 6.49 2.93 1.22
C ILE A 52 6.77 3.21 2.71
N ARG A 53 6.84 4.47 3.11
CA ARG A 53 7.06 4.87 4.52
C ARG A 53 5.87 4.52 5.42
N GLY A 54 4.64 4.67 4.91
CA GLY A 54 3.41 4.33 5.63
C GLY A 54 3.16 2.83 5.73
N ASN A 55 3.60 2.05 4.73
CA ASN A 55 3.60 0.59 4.77
C ASN A 55 4.84 0.07 5.51
N ALA A 56 4.95 0.38 6.81
CA ALA A 56 6.05 0.02 7.71
C ALA A 56 6.22 -1.50 7.98
N SER A 57 6.11 -2.32 6.93
CA SER A 57 6.58 -3.70 6.85
C SER A 57 7.45 -3.86 5.60
N PRO A 58 8.69 -3.33 5.59
CA PRO A 58 9.65 -3.66 4.56
C PRO A 58 10.23 -5.05 4.88
N SER A 59 9.52 -6.13 4.57
CA SER A 59 10.15 -7.46 4.66
C SER A 59 10.61 -7.92 3.29
N ILE A 60 11.89 -7.67 3.05
CA ILE A 60 12.75 -8.31 2.04
C ILE A 60 13.18 -9.73 2.48
N THR A 61 12.76 -10.20 3.66
CA THR A 61 12.92 -11.59 4.09
C THR A 61 11.78 -12.44 3.55
N TRP A 62 12.03 -13.04 2.40
CA TRP A 62 11.24 -14.15 1.86
C TRP A 62 11.23 -15.33 2.83
N LYS A 63 10.11 -15.55 3.52
CA LYS A 63 9.63 -16.91 3.81
C LYS A 63 8.33 -17.09 3.05
N LYS A 64 8.34 -18.07 2.15
CA LYS A 64 7.20 -18.50 1.34
C LYS A 64 6.14 -19.09 2.27
N GLU A 65 5.24 -18.26 2.78
CA GLU A 65 3.96 -18.75 3.27
C GLU A 65 2.91 -18.58 2.17
N SER A 66 2.23 -19.67 1.87
CA SER A 66 1.28 -19.81 0.77
C SER A 66 0.11 -18.87 0.96
N ILE A 67 0.09 -17.76 0.23
CA ILE A 67 -1.11 -16.93 0.11
C ILE A 67 -1.99 -17.59 -0.93
N ASN A 68 -3.06 -18.24 -0.45
CA ASN A 68 -4.18 -18.67 -1.26
C ASN A 68 -4.69 -17.46 -2.04
N GLN A 69 -4.59 -17.53 -3.37
CA GLN A 69 -5.18 -16.58 -4.29
C GLN A 69 -6.70 -16.55 -4.07
N ALA A 70 -7.18 -15.61 -3.26
CA ALA A 70 -8.58 -15.22 -3.28
C ALA A 70 -8.72 -14.15 -4.35
N LYS A 71 -9.29 -14.55 -5.48
CA LYS A 71 -9.71 -13.70 -6.59
C LYS A 71 -10.47 -12.48 -6.05
N THR A 72 -9.86 -11.30 -6.19
CA THR A 72 -10.55 -10.02 -5.99
C THR A 72 -11.48 -9.82 -7.19
N THR A 73 -12.76 -10.09 -6.98
CA THR A 73 -13.82 -9.68 -7.90
C THR A 73 -13.82 -8.16 -7.97
N VAL A 74 -13.41 -7.66 -9.13
CA VAL A 74 -13.45 -6.26 -9.54
C VAL A 74 -14.91 -5.87 -9.79
N VAL A 75 -15.72 -5.67 -8.75
CA VAL A 75 -17.01 -4.97 -8.82
C VAL A 75 -17.28 -4.37 -7.44
N GLN A 76 -17.60 -3.06 -7.39
CA GLN A 76 -17.96 -2.23 -6.22
C GLN A 76 -16.81 -1.66 -5.38
N LEU A 77 -16.18 -0.59 -5.86
CA LEU A 77 -15.47 0.37 -4.99
C LEU A 77 -15.72 1.82 -5.43
N ALA A 78 -16.98 2.19 -5.66
CA ALA A 78 -17.30 3.55 -6.09
C ALA A 78 -18.11 4.38 -5.08
N ASN A 79 -18.76 3.77 -4.06
CA ASN A 79 -19.77 4.50 -3.27
C ASN A 79 -19.64 4.41 -1.74
N THR A 80 -18.58 3.81 -1.18
CA THR A 80 -18.42 3.77 0.28
C THR A 80 -17.63 4.99 0.79
N PRO A 81 -18.10 5.68 1.85
CA PRO A 81 -17.32 6.72 2.49
C PRO A 81 -15.94 6.17 2.88
N PRO A 82 -14.85 6.95 2.74
CA PRO A 82 -13.49 6.50 3.04
C PRO A 82 -13.36 5.91 4.47
N THR A 83 -14.20 6.36 5.40
CA THR A 83 -14.29 5.84 6.77
C THR A 83 -14.83 4.41 6.84
N VAL A 84 -15.84 4.06 6.05
CA VAL A 84 -16.46 2.71 6.07
C VAL A 84 -15.49 1.67 5.51
N ALA A 85 -14.85 1.98 4.38
CA ALA A 85 -13.86 1.10 3.77
C ALA A 85 -12.68 0.81 4.73
N ARG A 86 -12.27 1.80 5.51
CA ARG A 86 -11.24 1.62 6.54
C ARG A 86 -11.71 0.68 7.66
N LEU A 87 -12.94 0.83 8.13
CA LEU A 87 -13.51 -0.03 9.18
C LEU A 87 -13.66 -1.48 8.72
N GLU A 88 -14.07 -1.71 7.47
CA GLU A 88 -14.14 -3.06 6.87
C GLU A 88 -12.76 -3.71 6.75
N THR A 89 -11.73 -2.94 6.39
CA THR A 89 -10.35 -3.43 6.36
C THR A 89 -9.89 -3.89 7.74
N ILE A 90 -10.21 -3.12 8.79
CA ILE A 90 -9.87 -3.47 10.17
C ILE A 90 -10.62 -4.72 10.63
N ARG A 91 -11.92 -4.85 10.30
CA ARG A 91 -12.70 -6.06 10.58
C ARG A 91 -12.02 -7.31 10.01
N ASP A 92 -11.60 -7.25 8.75
CA ASP A 92 -10.99 -8.40 8.07
C ASP A 92 -9.62 -8.74 8.69
N GLN A 93 -8.85 -7.75 9.12
CA GLN A 93 -7.61 -7.95 9.86
C GLN A 93 -7.85 -8.62 11.22
N VAL A 94 -8.86 -8.18 11.98
CA VAL A 94 -9.22 -8.80 13.28
C VAL A 94 -9.66 -10.25 13.09
N LEU A 95 -10.48 -10.53 12.08
CA LEU A 95 -10.94 -11.89 11.77
C LEU A 95 -9.78 -12.82 11.38
N LEU A 96 -8.75 -12.31 10.71
CA LEU A 96 -7.52 -13.06 10.42
C LEU A 96 -6.70 -13.35 11.68
N GLN A 97 -6.58 -12.39 12.60
CA GLN A 97 -5.85 -12.57 13.85
C GLN A 97 -6.48 -13.60 14.79
N LEU A 98 -7.82 -13.71 14.77
CA LEU A 98 -8.54 -14.71 15.54
C LEU A 98 -8.25 -16.14 15.07
N LYS A 99 -7.68 -16.33 13.85
CA LYS A 99 -7.33 -17.64 13.27
C LYS A 99 -8.48 -18.66 13.29
N LEU A 100 -9.71 -18.18 13.23
CA LEU A 100 -10.90 -19.03 13.23
C LEU A 100 -11.21 -19.51 11.81
N GLY A 101 -11.62 -20.77 11.68
CA GLY A 101 -12.14 -21.26 10.40
C GLY A 101 -13.40 -20.51 10.00
N LYS A 102 -13.61 -20.25 8.70
CA LYS A 102 -14.76 -19.49 8.19
C LYS A 102 -16.12 -20.09 8.58
N GLN A 103 -16.17 -21.39 8.88
CA GLN A 103 -17.37 -22.10 9.33
C GLN A 103 -17.47 -22.24 10.84
N ALA A 104 -16.45 -21.82 11.60
CA ALA A 104 -16.48 -21.89 13.05
C ALA A 104 -17.57 -20.96 13.59
N PRO A 105 -18.33 -21.39 14.62
CA PRO A 105 -19.36 -20.56 15.23
C PRO A 105 -18.79 -19.25 15.79
N GLY A 106 -17.57 -19.29 16.33
CA GLY A 106 -16.86 -18.08 16.80
C GLY A 106 -16.56 -17.07 15.70
N TYR A 107 -16.22 -17.54 14.48
CA TYR A 107 -15.96 -16.64 13.34
C TYR A 107 -17.22 -15.87 12.95
N LYS A 108 -18.35 -16.59 12.87
CA LYS A 108 -19.65 -16.00 12.51
C LYS A 108 -20.15 -15.01 13.58
N ALA A 109 -19.95 -15.35 14.86
CA ALA A 109 -20.30 -14.47 15.97
C ALA A 109 -19.47 -13.17 15.94
N ALA A 110 -18.15 -13.28 15.76
CA ALA A 110 -17.26 -12.12 15.66
C ALA A 110 -17.60 -11.24 14.44
N LEU A 111 -17.82 -11.85 13.27
CA LEU A 111 -18.20 -11.14 12.05
C LEU A 111 -19.52 -10.35 12.25
N LYS A 112 -20.52 -10.98 12.87
CA LYS A 112 -21.80 -10.33 13.15
C LYS A 112 -21.65 -9.15 14.12
N ALA A 113 -20.89 -9.32 15.19
CA ALA A 113 -20.65 -8.25 16.16
C ALA A 113 -19.90 -7.06 15.52
N LEU A 114 -18.84 -7.34 14.74
CA LEU A 114 -18.06 -6.30 14.07
C LEU A 114 -18.91 -5.54 13.04
N ASN A 115 -19.74 -6.23 12.25
CA ASN A 115 -20.64 -5.56 11.31
C ASN A 115 -21.65 -4.66 12.05
N TYR A 116 -22.17 -5.09 13.19
CA TYR A 116 -23.05 -4.26 14.02
C TYR A 116 -22.34 -2.99 14.52
N PHE A 117 -21.08 -3.10 14.97
CA PHE A 117 -20.27 -1.95 15.35
C PHE A 117 -20.05 -0.97 14.20
N ILE A 118 -19.73 -1.47 13.00
CA ILE A 118 -19.55 -0.61 11.82
C ILE A 118 -20.86 0.13 11.55
N THR A 119 -22.00 -0.56 11.54
CA THR A 119 -23.30 0.09 11.30
C THR A 119 -23.65 1.15 12.35
N ALA A 120 -23.29 0.93 13.62
CA ALA A 120 -23.55 1.88 14.69
C ALA A 120 -22.66 3.14 14.61
N LEU A 121 -21.45 3.01 14.07
CA LEU A 121 -20.51 4.13 13.88
C LEU A 121 -20.76 4.92 12.61
N THR A 122 -21.52 4.37 11.67
CA THR A 122 -21.81 4.96 10.36
C THR A 122 -23.27 5.40 10.21
N SER A 123 -24.10 5.18 11.24
CA SER A 123 -25.46 5.74 11.37
C SER A 123 -25.38 7.16 11.91
#